data_AF-A0A9R1VWK3-F1
#
_entry.id   AF-A0A9R1VWK3-F1
#
_cell.length_a   1.000
_cell.length_b   1.000
_cell.length_c   1.000
_cell.angle_alpha   90.00
_cell.angle_beta   90.00
_cell.angle_gamma   90.00
#
_symmetry.space_group_name_H-M   'P 1'
#
loop_
_entity.id
_entity.type
_entity.pdbx_description
1 polymer ?
#
loop_
_entity_poly.entity_id
_entity_poly.type
_entity_poly.pdbx_seq_one_letter_code
_entity_poly.pdbx_strand_id
1 'polypeptide(L)'
;MDFMRGVRSQLTKLITGLGLEDLAPMSLGLSHSLSRYKLKSSPDKVDTIIIQAIGHLDDFDKELNIYAMKVKEWYGWHFLELAKIVSDNILYAKAIKLMGYQTNAP
;
A
#
# COMPACT_ATOMS: atom_id res chain seq x y z
N MET A 1 43.10 7.68 -25.62
CA MET A 1 41.63 7.46 -25.51
C MET A 1 41.23 6.13 -26.13
N ASP A 2 41.88 5.70 -27.21
CA ASP A 2 41.54 4.47 -27.94
C ASP A 2 41.77 3.18 -27.16
N PHE A 3 42.75 3.15 -26.25
CA PHE A 3 42.95 2.02 -25.34
C PHE A 3 41.73 1.79 -24.42
N MET A 4 41.25 2.83 -23.74
CA MET A 4 40.08 2.74 -22.87
C MET A 4 38.80 2.42 -23.66
N ARG A 5 38.73 2.85 -24.92
CA ARG A 5 37.63 2.50 -25.84
C ARG A 5 37.68 1.03 -26.24
N GLY A 6 38.86 0.48 -26.53
CA GLY A 6 39.06 -0.94 -26.83
C GLY A 6 38.76 -1.86 -25.64
N VAL A 7 39.15 -1.44 -24.44
CA VAL A 7 38.80 -2.17 -23.20
C VAL A 7 37.29 -2.20 -22.97
N ARG A 8 36.59 -1.07 -23.18
CA ARG A 8 35.12 -1.01 -23.05
C ARG A 8 34.40 -1.86 -24.10
N SER A 9 34.87 -1.89 -25.35
CA SER A 9 34.24 -2.69 -26.41
C SER A 9 34.44 -4.19 -26.25
N GLN A 10 35.50 -4.62 -25.56
CA GLN A 10 35.79 -6.03 -25.29
C GLN A 10 35.45 -6.46 -23.85
N LEU A 11 34.83 -5.60 -23.05
CA LEU A 11 34.60 -5.79 -21.61
C LEU A 11 33.91 -7.12 -21.27
N THR A 12 32.93 -7.53 -22.08
CA THR A 12 32.18 -8.79 -21.89
C THR A 12 32.97 -10.04 -22.25
N LYS A 13 34.07 -9.91 -23.01
CA LYS A 13 35.02 -11.00 -23.25
C LYS A 13 36.12 -11.06 -22.19
N LEU A 14 36.43 -9.91 -21.57
CA LEU A 14 37.45 -9.77 -20.54
C LEU A 14 36.97 -10.25 -19.16
N ILE A 15 35.68 -10.10 -18.86
CA ILE A 15 35.08 -10.53 -17.60
C ILE A 15 34.31 -11.82 -17.84
N THR A 16 34.85 -12.94 -17.37
CA THR A 16 34.20 -14.25 -17.48
C THR A 16 32.93 -14.29 -16.63
N GLY A 17 31.82 -14.70 -17.24
CA GLY A 17 30.51 -14.79 -16.57
C GLY A 17 29.68 -13.51 -16.55
N LEU A 18 30.14 -12.40 -17.17
CA LEU A 18 29.35 -11.17 -17.31
C LEU A 18 28.74 -11.09 -18.71
N GLY A 19 27.48 -11.49 -18.82
CA GLY A 19 26.72 -11.39 -20.08
C GLY A 19 26.38 -9.94 -20.45
N LEU A 20 26.23 -9.67 -21.76
CA LEU A 20 25.65 -8.39 -22.21
C LEU A 20 24.23 -8.18 -21.65
N GLU A 21 23.52 -9.28 -21.40
CA GLU A 21 22.17 -9.30 -20.84
C GLU A 21 22.12 -8.78 -19.39
N ASP A 22 23.19 -8.95 -18.61
CA ASP A 22 23.27 -8.49 -17.21
C ASP A 22 23.80 -7.04 -17.10
N LEU A 23 24.60 -6.62 -18.09
CA LEU A 23 25.28 -5.32 -18.06
C LEU A 23 24.31 -4.16 -18.30
N ALA A 24 23.33 -4.35 -19.17
CA ALA A 24 22.28 -3.38 -19.45
C ALA A 24 21.39 -3.07 -18.21
N PRO A 25 20.78 -4.06 -17.52
CA PRO A 25 19.99 -3.80 -16.32
C PRO A 25 20.85 -3.27 -15.16
N MET A 26 22.11 -3.71 -15.03
CA MET A 26 23.01 -3.18 -14.00
C MET A 26 23.36 -1.70 -14.23
N SER A 27 23.67 -1.31 -15.47
CA SER A 27 23.92 0.09 -15.85
C SER A 27 22.69 0.98 -15.63
N LEU A 28 21.51 0.46 -15.97
CA LEU A 28 20.24 1.16 -15.73
C LEU A 28 19.97 1.35 -14.24
N GLY A 29 20.18 0.31 -13.43
CA GLY A 29 20.05 0.37 -11.96
C GLY A 29 21.02 1.37 -11.32
N LEU A 30 22.27 1.40 -11.79
CA LEU A 30 23.27 2.38 -11.37
C LEU A 30 22.84 3.81 -11.74
N SER A 31 22.38 4.02 -12.98
CA SER A 31 21.92 5.33 -13.45
C SER A 31 20.71 5.83 -12.66
N HIS A 32 19.76 4.94 -12.38
CA HIS A 32 18.60 5.25 -11.54
C HIS A 32 18.99 5.57 -10.09
N SER A 33 19.86 4.77 -9.48
CA SER A 33 20.30 5.00 -8.10
C SER A 33 21.09 6.29 -7.96
N LEU A 34 21.99 6.60 -8.90
CA LEU A 34 22.75 7.85 -8.92
C LEU A 34 21.82 9.07 -9.11
N SER A 35 20.87 8.99 -10.05
CA SER A 35 19.88 10.04 -10.26
C SER A 35 19.00 10.26 -9.02
N ARG A 36 18.48 9.18 -8.43
CA ARG A 36 17.69 9.24 -7.19
C ARG A 36 18.49 9.75 -6.00
N TYR A 37 19.78 9.44 -5.91
CA TYR A 37 20.67 9.95 -4.85
C TYR A 37 20.90 11.46 -4.99
N LYS A 38 21.10 11.96 -6.21
CA LYS A 38 21.21 13.40 -6.46
C LYS A 38 19.89 14.15 -6.26
N LEU A 39 18.77 13.49 -6.55
CA LEU A 39 17.40 14.02 -6.44
C LEU A 39 16.69 13.62 -5.14
N LYS A 40 17.44 13.24 -4.09
CA LYS A 40 16.91 12.60 -2.87
C LYS A 40 15.93 13.45 -2.07
N SER A 41 15.74 14.71 -2.46
CA SER A 41 14.76 15.65 -1.89
C SER A 41 13.98 16.36 -2.99
N SER A 42 13.27 15.61 -3.84
CA SER A 42 12.24 16.18 -4.73
C SER A 42 10.91 16.24 -3.96
N PRO A 43 10.37 17.44 -3.69
CA PRO A 43 9.09 17.63 -3.01
C PRO A 43 7.91 16.97 -3.74
N ASP A 44 7.99 16.84 -5.06
CA ASP A 44 6.91 16.33 -5.92
C ASP A 44 6.47 14.90 -5.55
N LYS A 45 7.41 14.07 -5.09
CA LYS A 45 7.09 12.70 -4.63
C LYS A 45 6.36 12.71 -3.29
N VAL A 46 6.68 13.64 -2.41
CA VAL A 46 6.02 13.77 -1.10
C VAL A 46 4.59 14.26 -1.32
N ASP A 47 4.39 15.24 -2.20
CA ASP A 47 3.07 15.76 -2.54
C ASP A 47 2.17 14.68 -3.17
N THR A 48 2.74 13.84 -4.03
CA THR A 48 2.02 12.70 -4.61
C THR A 48 1.53 11.72 -3.53
N ILE A 49 2.37 11.41 -2.53
CA ILE A 49 1.99 10.51 -1.43
C ILE A 49 0.90 11.14 -0.56
N ILE A 50 0.97 12.45 -0.30
CA ILE A 50 -0.06 13.15 0.48
C ILE A 50 -1.41 13.13 -0.24
N ILE A 51 -1.42 13.43 -1.54
CA ILE A 51 -2.65 13.38 -2.36
C ILE A 51 -3.24 11.97 -2.37
N GLN A 52 -2.40 10.93 -2.54
CA GLN A 52 -2.84 9.54 -2.49
C GLN A 52 -3.40 9.15 -1.11
N ALA A 53 -2.75 9.59 -0.02
CA ALA A 53 -3.19 9.27 1.33
C ALA A 53 -4.56 9.90 1.67
N ILE A 54 -4.81 11.13 1.21
CA ILE A 54 -6.11 11.80 1.37
C ILE A 54 -7.18 11.05 0.56
N GLY A 55 -6.88 10.69 -0.70
CA GLY A 55 -7.82 9.91 -1.52
C GLY A 55 -8.17 8.55 -0.88
N HIS A 56 -7.18 7.85 -0.33
CA HIS A 56 -7.43 6.60 0.38
C HIS A 56 -8.25 6.80 1.66
N LEU A 57 -8.10 7.93 2.36
CA LEU A 57 -8.91 8.24 3.54
C LEU A 57 -10.41 8.34 3.17
N ASP A 58 -10.71 9.06 2.08
CA ASP A 58 -12.08 9.22 1.59
C ASP A 58 -12.71 7.89 1.14
N ASP A 59 -11.91 7.02 0.54
CA ASP A 59 -12.35 5.69 0.13
C ASP A 59 -12.61 4.79 1.36
N PHE A 60 -11.73 4.83 2.37
CA PHE A 60 -11.95 4.09 3.62
C PHE A 60 -13.20 4.54 4.37
N ASP A 61 -13.54 5.82 4.39
CA ASP A 61 -14.77 6.30 5.04
C ASP A 61 -16.03 5.72 4.38
N LYS A 62 -16.05 5.62 3.05
CA LYS A 62 -17.16 4.98 2.32
C LYS A 62 -17.23 3.49 2.61
N GLU A 63 -16.10 2.79 2.54
CA GLU A 63 -16.04 1.35 2.79
C GLU A 63 -16.44 1.01 4.23
N LEU A 64 -15.96 1.75 5.22
CA LEU A 64 -16.31 1.57 6.63
C LEU A 64 -17.80 1.71 6.87
N ASN A 65 -18.46 2.68 6.22
CA ASN A 65 -19.89 2.82 6.34
C ASN A 65 -20.65 1.63 5.71
N ILE A 66 -20.20 1.14 4.56
CA ILE A 66 -20.78 -0.08 3.94
C ILE A 66 -20.62 -1.29 4.86
N TYR A 67 -19.44 -1.47 5.45
CA TYR A 67 -19.20 -2.56 6.39
C TYR A 67 -20.06 -2.43 7.64
N ALA A 68 -20.22 -1.22 8.18
CA ALA A 68 -21.10 -0.99 9.32
C ALA A 68 -22.56 -1.34 9.04
N MET A 69 -23.08 -0.96 7.85
CA MET A 69 -24.44 -1.32 7.45
C MET A 69 -24.59 -2.84 7.29
N LYS A 70 -23.60 -3.53 6.70
CA LYS A 70 -23.60 -5.00 6.61
C LYS A 70 -23.59 -5.68 7.99
N VAL A 71 -22.80 -5.17 8.94
CA VAL A 71 -22.76 -5.71 10.30
C VAL A 71 -24.08 -5.50 11.02
N LYS A 72 -24.73 -4.34 10.84
CA LYS A 72 -26.08 -4.05 11.35
C LYS A 72 -27.12 -4.99 10.76
N GLU A 73 -27.05 -5.29 9.46
CA GLU A 73 -27.95 -6.24 8.82
C GLU A 73 -27.74 -7.66 9.36
N TRP A 74 -26.50 -8.14 9.42
CA TRP A 74 -26.18 -9.49 9.91
C TRP A 74 -26.60 -9.71 11.37
N TYR A 75 -26.27 -8.78 12.25
CA TYR A 75 -26.63 -8.90 13.67
C TYR A 75 -28.10 -8.53 13.94
N GLY A 76 -28.73 -7.76 13.05
CA GLY A 76 -30.16 -7.44 13.11
C GLY A 76 -31.06 -8.69 13.09
N TRP A 77 -30.63 -9.79 12.45
CA TRP A 77 -31.33 -11.08 12.51
C TRP A 77 -31.33 -11.70 13.91
N HIS A 78 -30.35 -11.34 14.74
CA HIS A 78 -30.19 -11.87 16.10
C HIS A 78 -30.83 -10.96 17.15
N PHE A 79 -30.63 -9.65 17.02
CA PHE A 79 -31.15 -8.67 17.97
C PHE A 79 -31.46 -7.33 17.26
N LEU A 80 -32.69 -7.26 16.74
CA LEU A 80 -33.16 -6.21 15.84
C LEU A 80 -33.30 -4.83 16.52
N GLU A 81 -33.41 -4.79 17.85
CA GLU A 81 -33.55 -3.56 18.63
C GLU A 81 -32.23 -2.83 18.87
N LEU A 82 -31.09 -3.53 18.88
CA LEU A 82 -29.77 -2.90 19.11
C LEU A 82 -29.42 -1.86 18.05
N ALA A 83 -29.81 -2.12 16.80
CA ALA A 83 -29.54 -1.20 15.69
C ALA A 83 -30.38 0.08 15.79
N LYS A 84 -31.51 0.05 16.51
CA LYS A 84 -32.34 1.23 16.80
C LYS A 84 -31.84 2.02 18.00
N ILE A 85 -31.26 1.33 18.99
CA ILE A 85 -30.77 1.94 20.23
C ILE A 85 -29.39 2.60 20.02
N VAL A 86 -28.49 1.94 19.30
CA VAL A 86 -27.12 2.42 19.06
C VAL A 86 -26.98 2.93 17.63
N SER A 87 -27.02 4.25 17.46
CA SER A 87 -26.91 4.91 16.16
C SER A 87 -25.47 4.90 15.62
N ASP A 88 -24.47 5.13 16.47
CA ASP A 88 -23.06 5.12 16.08
C ASP A 88 -22.56 3.72 15.69
N ASN A 89 -22.02 3.63 14.49
CA ASN A 89 -21.47 2.41 13.89
C ASN A 89 -20.31 1.82 14.71
N ILE A 90 -19.46 2.66 15.31
CA ILE A 90 -18.28 2.18 16.07
C ILE A 90 -18.73 1.59 17.40
N LEU A 91 -19.60 2.29 18.12
CA LEU A 91 -20.20 1.79 19.36
C LEU A 91 -21.00 0.51 19.11
N TYR A 92 -21.74 0.43 18.00
CA TYR A 92 -22.48 -0.77 17.61
C TYR A 92 -21.56 -1.98 17.42
N ALA A 93 -20.45 -1.82 16.70
CA ALA A 93 -19.47 -2.88 16.50
C ALA A 93 -18.82 -3.34 17.82
N LYS A 94 -18.50 -2.41 18.73
CA LYS A 94 -17.97 -2.73 20.06
C LYS A 94 -19.00 -3.50 20.91
N ALA A 95 -20.26 -3.09 20.86
CA ALA A 95 -21.35 -3.73 21.60
C ALA A 95 -21.57 -5.18 21.14
N ILE A 96 -21.63 -5.42 19.82
CA ILE A 96 -21.73 -6.78 19.26
C ILE A 96 -20.58 -7.65 19.71
N LYS A 97 -19.35 -7.12 19.66
CA LYS A 97 -18.15 -7.86 20.08
C LYS A 97 -18.22 -8.28 21.55
N LEU A 98 -18.78 -7.44 22.41
CA LEU A 98 -18.97 -7.73 23.84
C LEU A 98 -20.12 -8.72 24.09
N MET A 99 -21.23 -8.58 23.37
CA MET A 99 -22.41 -9.41 23.57
C MET A 99 -22.22 -10.86 23.10
N GLY A 100 -21.45 -11.10 22.03
CA GLY A 100 -21.25 -12.46 21.51
C GLY A 100 -22.57 -13.09 21.03
N TYR A 101 -22.87 -14.31 21.48
CA TYR A 101 -24.11 -15.05 21.17
C TYR A 101 -25.23 -14.78 22.20
N GLN A 102 -26.49 -14.87 21.77
CA GLN A 102 -27.74 -14.63 22.53
C GLN A 102 -27.78 -15.20 23.95
N THR A 103 -27.05 -16.27 24.24
CA THR A 103 -26.99 -16.91 25.56
C THR A 103 -26.27 -16.07 26.62
N ASN A 104 -25.54 -15.02 26.24
CA ASN A 104 -24.87 -14.10 27.16
C ASN A 104 -25.63 -12.77 27.35
N ALA A 105 -26.77 -12.57 26.69
CA ALA A 105 -27.65 -11.44 26.98
C ALA A 105 -28.45 -11.75 28.26
N PRO A 106 -28.30 -10.96 29.35
CA PRO A 106 -29.15 -11.10 30.53
C PRO A 106 -30.62 -10.72 30.25
#